data_AF-A0AA46AJU9-F1
#
_entry.id   AF-A0AA46AJU9-F1
#
_cell.length_a   1.000
_cell.length_b   1.000
_cell.length_c   1.000
_cell.angle_alpha   90.00
_cell.angle_beta   90.00
_cell.angle_gamma   90.00
#
_symmetry.space_group_name_H-M   'P 1'
#
loop_
_entity.id
_entity.type
_entity.pdbx_description
1 polymer ?
#
loop_
_entity_poly.entity_id
_entity_poly.type
_entity_poly.pdbx_seq_one_letter_code
_entity_poly.pdbx_strand_id
1 'polypeptide(L)'
;MNGFELRREKKKKDILQAALQLFSMHGIKNVSIAEIAEKANVSQVSIYNFFESKENLARQAFFKMMDDIMSHLDELVESDLSFREKVTQMRSVSIESGNHFNDIFNQIDFIKDPQILKFLDEYGKNRSIPLFMKLIEQGKREGSLDKNISSESVLIYINAISKALQSNLSKKVRGDLGDLFFYGLFGSSD
;
A
#
# COMPACT_ATOMS: atom_id res chain seq x y z
N MET A 1 -3.75 29.10 2.38
CA MET A 1 -4.35 28.74 1.07
C MET A 1 -5.56 29.61 0.81
N ASN A 2 -5.67 30.19 -0.39
CA ASN A 2 -6.86 30.94 -0.78
C ASN A 2 -7.98 30.00 -1.32
N GLY A 3 -9.20 30.52 -1.50
CA GLY A 3 -10.34 29.71 -1.97
C GLY A 3 -10.15 29.11 -3.38
N PHE A 4 -9.29 29.68 -4.21
CA PHE A 4 -8.97 29.15 -5.53
C PHE A 4 -8.05 27.92 -5.44
N GLU A 5 -7.00 28.00 -4.62
CA GLU A 5 -6.09 26.88 -4.35
C GLU A 5 -6.85 25.69 -3.74
N LEU A 6 -7.76 25.93 -2.81
CA LEU A 6 -8.59 24.87 -2.22
C LEU A 6 -9.44 24.14 -3.27
N ARG A 7 -10.08 24.87 -4.18
CA ARG A 7 -10.86 24.27 -5.28
C ARG A 7 -9.97 23.51 -6.26
N ARG A 8 -8.78 24.03 -6.54
CA ARG A 8 -7.80 23.40 -7.44
C ARG A 8 -7.31 22.07 -6.86
N GLU A 9 -6.94 22.05 -5.58
CA GLU A 9 -6.49 20.83 -4.89
C GLU A 9 -7.61 19.81 -4.73
N LYS A 10 -8.84 20.25 -4.44
CA LYS A 10 -10.00 19.35 -4.43
C LYS A 10 -10.19 18.68 -5.80
N LYS A 11 -10.16 19.45 -6.88
CA LYS A 11 -10.29 18.90 -8.25
C LYS A 11 -9.15 17.91 -8.57
N LYS A 12 -7.91 18.22 -8.17
CA LYS A 12 -6.78 17.31 -8.32
C LYS A 12 -7.02 15.99 -7.57
N LYS A 13 -7.50 16.05 -6.33
CA LYS A 13 -7.83 14.88 -5.51
C LYS A 13 -8.94 14.03 -6.14
N ASP A 14 -10.01 14.67 -6.61
CA ASP A 14 -11.14 14.00 -7.25
C ASP A 14 -10.70 13.23 -8.51
N ILE A 15 -9.81 13.83 -9.32
CA ILE A 15 -9.23 13.17 -10.50
C ILE A 15 -8.38 11.96 -10.11
N LEU A 16 -7.50 12.10 -9.10
CA LEU A 16 -6.64 11.01 -8.63
C LEU A 16 -7.46 9.83 -8.11
N GLN A 17 -8.52 10.11 -7.34
CA GLN A 17 -9.40 9.07 -6.80
C GLN A 17 -10.19 8.35 -7.90
N ALA A 18 -10.73 9.10 -8.88
CA ALA A 18 -11.42 8.52 -10.01
C ALA A 18 -10.50 7.63 -10.87
N ALA A 19 -9.28 8.12 -11.13
CA ALA A 19 -8.27 7.37 -11.88
C ALA A 19 -7.87 6.09 -11.14
N LEU A 20 -7.59 6.16 -9.85
CA LEU A 20 -7.20 5.00 -9.03
C LEU A 20 -8.27 3.89 -9.08
N GLN A 21 -9.54 4.26 -8.90
CA GLN A 21 -10.66 3.31 -8.94
C GLN A 21 -10.83 2.65 -10.32
N LEU A 22 -10.72 3.41 -11.40
CA LEU A 22 -10.86 2.85 -12.74
C LEU A 22 -9.65 1.98 -13.11
N PHE A 23 -8.44 2.43 -12.77
CA PHE A 23 -7.21 1.69 -13.05
C PHE A 23 -7.10 0.37 -12.28
N SER A 24 -7.60 0.30 -11.04
CA SER A 24 -7.66 -0.96 -10.29
C SER A 24 -8.65 -1.95 -10.90
N MET A 25 -9.82 -1.48 -11.34
CA MET A 25 -10.89 -2.34 -11.85
C MET A 25 -10.64 -2.84 -13.29
N HIS A 26 -10.06 -2.00 -14.14
CA HIS A 26 -10.00 -2.25 -15.57
C HIS A 26 -8.58 -2.28 -16.14
N GLY A 27 -7.57 -1.88 -15.35
CA GLY A 27 -6.19 -1.74 -15.80
C GLY A 27 -5.91 -0.41 -16.50
N ILE A 28 -4.68 0.09 -16.38
CA ILE A 28 -4.28 1.42 -16.90
C ILE A 28 -4.46 1.51 -18.41
N LYS A 29 -4.19 0.42 -19.14
CA LYS A 29 -4.29 0.38 -20.61
C LYS A 29 -5.72 0.54 -21.11
N ASN A 30 -6.70 -0.04 -20.41
CA ASN A 30 -8.10 -0.11 -20.85
C ASN A 30 -8.94 1.11 -20.46
N VAL A 31 -8.45 1.96 -19.56
CA VAL A 31 -9.15 3.17 -19.12
C VAL A 31 -8.72 4.37 -19.97
N SER A 32 -9.69 5.16 -20.43
CA SER A 32 -9.50 6.40 -21.16
C SER A 32 -9.54 7.64 -20.26
N ILE A 33 -8.94 8.75 -20.71
CA ILE A 33 -9.06 10.06 -20.03
C ILE A 33 -10.51 10.55 -20.00
N ALA A 34 -11.33 10.18 -20.99
CA ALA A 34 -12.74 10.55 -21.06
C ALA A 34 -13.53 9.94 -19.88
N GLU A 35 -13.35 8.64 -19.62
CA GLU A 35 -14.01 7.95 -18.49
C GLU A 35 -13.58 8.52 -17.13
N ILE A 36 -12.30 8.85 -16.98
CA ILE A 36 -11.80 9.49 -15.75
C ILE A 36 -12.41 10.89 -15.59
N ALA A 37 -12.50 11.67 -16.67
CA ALA A 37 -13.07 13.01 -16.66
C ALA A 37 -14.55 13.00 -16.27
N GLU A 38 -15.31 12.07 -16.84
CA GLU A 38 -16.72 11.84 -16.50
C GLU A 38 -16.88 11.48 -15.03
N LYS A 39 -16.11 10.49 -14.54
CA LYS A 39 -16.18 10.02 -13.15
C LYS A 39 -15.76 11.09 -12.14
N ALA A 40 -14.77 11.92 -12.47
CA ALA A 40 -14.31 13.01 -11.61
C ALA A 40 -15.16 14.30 -11.76
N ASN A 41 -16.14 14.32 -12.67
CA ASN A 41 -16.92 15.51 -13.02
C ASN A 41 -16.04 16.71 -13.42
N VAL A 42 -15.08 16.48 -14.32
CA VAL A 42 -14.16 17.49 -14.85
C VAL A 42 -14.09 17.41 -16.38
N SER A 43 -13.48 18.42 -17.02
CA SER A 43 -13.15 18.30 -18.45
C SER A 43 -11.88 17.48 -18.65
N GLN A 44 -11.75 16.79 -19.78
CA GLN A 44 -10.49 16.12 -20.17
C GLN A 44 -9.31 17.12 -20.20
N VAL A 45 -9.56 18.35 -20.66
CA VAL A 45 -8.58 19.45 -20.64
C VAL A 45 -8.09 19.73 -19.21
N SER A 46 -8.97 19.68 -18.20
CA SER A 46 -8.55 19.84 -16.80
C SER A 46 -7.56 18.76 -16.40
N ILE A 47 -7.79 17.50 -16.79
CA ILE A 47 -6.88 16.39 -16.47
C ILE A 47 -5.52 16.61 -17.13
N TYR A 48 -5.48 16.92 -18.42
CA TYR A 48 -4.22 17.22 -19.11
C TYR A 48 -3.48 18.42 -18.48
N ASN A 49 -4.19 19.45 -18.04
CA ASN A 49 -3.58 20.60 -17.34
C ASN A 49 -2.97 20.24 -15.98
N PHE A 50 -3.49 19.22 -15.29
CA PHE A 50 -2.94 18.79 -13.98
C PHE A 50 -1.84 17.74 -14.11
N PHE A 51 -1.94 16.86 -15.11
CA PHE A 51 -1.16 15.63 -15.15
C PHE A 51 -0.39 15.41 -16.45
N GLU A 52 -0.62 16.19 -17.50
CA GLU A 52 0.09 16.14 -18.79
C GLU A 52 -0.14 14.86 -19.62
N SER A 53 -0.18 13.68 -19.00
CA SER A 53 -0.41 12.39 -19.67
C SER A 53 -1.16 11.40 -18.77
N LYS A 54 -1.70 10.33 -19.37
CA LYS A 54 -2.38 9.24 -18.64
C LYS A 54 -1.40 8.48 -17.75
N GLU A 55 -0.16 8.30 -18.23
CA GLU A 55 0.91 7.60 -17.53
C GLU A 55 1.35 8.39 -16.29
N ASN A 56 1.49 9.72 -16.40
CA ASN A 56 1.82 10.56 -15.24
C ASN A 56 0.67 10.65 -14.24
N LEU A 57 -0.58 10.67 -14.71
CA LEU A 57 -1.76 10.52 -13.84
C LEU A 57 -1.72 9.19 -13.08
N ALA A 58 -1.43 8.08 -13.75
CA ALA A 58 -1.30 6.78 -13.11
C ALA A 58 -0.19 6.75 -12.05
N ARG A 59 1.00 7.32 -12.35
CA ARG A 59 2.09 7.47 -11.37
C ARG A 59 1.66 8.29 -10.16
N GLN A 60 1.04 9.46 -10.36
CA GLN A 60 0.59 10.30 -9.25
C GLN A 60 -0.54 9.65 -8.43
N ALA A 61 -1.45 8.92 -9.07
CA ALA A 61 -2.49 8.18 -8.38
C ALA A 61 -1.87 7.08 -7.49
N PHE A 62 -0.86 6.37 -8.01
CA PHE A 62 -0.11 5.38 -7.24
C PHE A 62 0.62 6.00 -6.04
N PHE A 63 1.36 7.09 -6.24
CA PHE A 63 2.06 7.78 -5.16
C PHE A 63 1.11 8.26 -4.06
N LYS A 64 -0.04 8.83 -4.46
CA LYS A 64 -1.06 9.29 -3.51
C LYS A 64 -1.64 8.13 -2.69
N MET A 65 -1.95 7.01 -3.34
CA MET A 65 -2.43 5.80 -2.67
C MET A 65 -1.42 5.28 -1.65
N MET A 66 -0.14 5.20 -2.03
CA MET A 66 0.94 4.75 -1.13
C MET A 66 1.07 5.66 0.08
N ASP A 67 0.99 6.97 -0.14
CA ASP A 67 1.05 7.97 0.92
C ASP A 67 -0.16 7.89 1.88
N ASP A 68 -1.37 7.67 1.35
CA ASP A 68 -2.57 7.45 2.18
C ASP A 68 -2.44 6.19 3.03
N ILE A 69 -2.04 5.06 2.44
CA ILE A 69 -1.86 3.79 3.16
C ILE A 69 -0.86 3.97 4.29
N MET A 70 0.29 4.57 4.02
CA MET A 70 1.30 4.73 5.06
C MET A 70 0.93 5.75 6.12
N SER A 71 0.18 6.80 5.79
CA SER A 71 -0.25 7.76 6.80
C SER A 71 -1.17 7.07 7.84
N HIS A 72 -2.05 6.19 7.40
CA HIS A 72 -2.85 5.36 8.32
C HIS A 72 -1.99 4.38 9.13
N LEU A 73 -0.96 3.79 8.52
CA LEU A 73 -0.05 2.89 9.23
C LEU A 73 0.82 3.66 10.25
N ASP A 74 1.28 4.87 9.92
CA ASP A 74 2.04 5.74 10.81
C ASP A 74 1.19 6.06 12.06
N GLU A 75 -0.07 6.48 11.87
CA GLU A 75 -1.02 6.72 12.98
C GLU A 75 -1.24 5.47 13.84
N LEU A 76 -1.39 4.30 13.20
CA LEU A 76 -1.56 3.04 13.90
C LEU A 76 -0.30 2.66 14.71
N VAL A 77 0.89 2.86 14.15
CA VAL A 77 2.16 2.55 14.84
C VAL A 77 2.42 3.51 16.00
N GLU A 78 2.03 4.77 15.90
CA GLU A 78 2.19 5.76 16.98
C GLU A 78 1.08 5.67 18.05
N SER A 79 0.04 4.86 17.85
CA SER A 79 -1.01 4.64 18.86
C SER A 79 -0.51 3.86 20.09
N ASP A 80 -1.25 3.97 21.20
CA ASP A 80 -0.96 3.26 22.46
C ASP A 80 -1.36 1.77 22.46
N LEU A 81 -1.80 1.24 21.31
CA LEU A 81 -2.19 -0.15 21.17
C LEU A 81 -0.99 -1.10 21.36
N SER A 82 -1.26 -2.30 21.86
CA SER A 82 -0.26 -3.38 21.90
C SER A 82 0.15 -3.81 20.49
N PHE A 83 1.32 -4.46 20.38
CA PHE A 83 1.81 -5.04 19.14
C PHE A 83 0.77 -5.96 18.48
N ARG A 84 0.11 -6.83 19.26
CA ARG A 84 -0.88 -7.77 18.73
C ARG A 84 -2.12 -7.06 18.19
N GLU A 85 -2.57 -6.00 18.85
CA GLU A 85 -3.70 -5.18 18.37
C GLU A 85 -3.33 -4.45 17.09
N LYS A 86 -2.13 -3.84 17.03
CA LYS A 86 -1.63 -3.17 15.81
C LYS A 86 -1.55 -4.13 14.63
N VAL A 87 -0.93 -5.30 14.81
CA VAL A 87 -0.84 -6.32 13.75
C VAL A 87 -2.22 -6.79 13.29
N THR A 88 -3.16 -6.95 14.23
CA THR A 88 -4.56 -7.30 13.90
C THR A 88 -5.23 -6.22 13.06
N GLN A 89 -5.08 -4.94 13.42
CA GLN A 89 -5.63 -3.82 12.65
C GLN A 89 -4.96 -3.68 11.28
N MET A 90 -3.64 -3.88 11.18
CA MET A 90 -2.93 -3.89 9.89
C MET A 90 -3.47 -4.97 8.94
N ARG A 91 -3.85 -6.13 9.48
CA ARG A 91 -4.50 -7.19 8.70
C ARG A 91 -5.84 -6.72 8.14
N SER A 92 -6.65 -6.03 8.93
CA SER A 92 -7.93 -5.46 8.48
C SER A 92 -7.74 -4.41 7.38
N VAL A 93 -6.80 -3.47 7.57
CA VAL A 93 -6.45 -2.46 6.55
C VAL A 93 -6.01 -3.11 5.23
N SER A 94 -5.23 -4.20 5.31
CA SER A 94 -4.77 -4.94 4.14
C SER A 94 -5.89 -5.69 3.41
N ILE A 95 -6.95 -6.10 4.12
CA ILE A 95 -8.13 -6.76 3.52
C ILE A 95 -9.04 -5.72 2.86
N GLU A 96 -9.26 -4.56 3.48
CA GLU A 96 -10.09 -3.48 2.93
C GLU A 96 -9.41 -2.77 1.74
N SER A 97 -8.09 -2.59 1.81
CA SER A 97 -7.28 -2.00 0.71
C SER A 97 -6.89 -3.03 -0.36
N GLY A 98 -7.02 -4.31 -0.04
CA GLY A 98 -6.45 -5.45 -0.78
C GLY A 98 -7.00 -5.70 -2.18
N ASN A 99 -8.14 -5.08 -2.53
CA ASN A 99 -8.73 -5.18 -3.86
C ASN A 99 -8.30 -4.05 -4.81
N HIS A 100 -7.61 -3.00 -4.35
CA HIS A 100 -7.19 -1.90 -5.24
C HIS A 100 -5.67 -1.80 -5.34
N PHE A 101 -4.96 -2.03 -4.23
CA PHE A 101 -3.50 -2.02 -4.21
C PHE A 101 -2.90 -3.15 -5.05
N ASN A 102 -3.33 -4.40 -4.80
CA ASN A 102 -2.82 -5.57 -5.52
C ASN A 102 -3.13 -5.52 -7.02
N ASP A 103 -4.27 -4.96 -7.43
CA ASP A 103 -4.69 -4.97 -8.84
C ASP A 103 -3.95 -3.92 -9.68
N ILE A 104 -3.55 -2.81 -9.08
CA ILE A 104 -2.65 -1.83 -9.72
C ILE A 104 -1.21 -2.33 -9.69
N PHE A 105 -0.77 -2.91 -8.56
CA PHE A 105 0.57 -3.46 -8.40
C PHE A 105 0.83 -4.63 -9.37
N ASN A 106 -0.13 -5.54 -9.56
CA ASN A 106 0.03 -6.70 -10.44
C ASN A 106 0.05 -6.37 -11.94
N GLN A 107 -0.07 -5.09 -12.33
CA GLN A 107 0.23 -4.66 -13.69
C GLN A 107 1.75 -4.64 -13.87
N ILE A 108 2.31 -5.79 -14.25
CA ILE A 108 3.76 -6.05 -14.43
C ILE A 108 4.47 -4.94 -15.23
N ASP A 109 3.77 -4.30 -16.16
CA ASP A 109 4.32 -3.20 -16.97
C ASP A 109 4.48 -1.89 -16.17
N PHE A 110 3.62 -1.63 -15.19
CA PHE A 110 3.63 -0.40 -14.38
C PHE A 110 4.72 -0.44 -13.29
N ILE A 111 4.95 -1.59 -12.66
CA ILE A 111 6.04 -1.74 -11.66
C ILE A 111 7.43 -1.62 -12.31
N LYS A 112 7.56 -1.89 -13.60
CA LYS A 112 8.84 -1.74 -14.32
C LYS A 112 9.19 -0.30 -14.65
N ASP A 113 8.29 0.66 -14.40
CA ASP A 113 8.57 2.08 -14.60
C ASP A 113 9.73 2.51 -13.66
N PRO A 114 10.85 3.05 -14.19
CA PRO A 114 11.99 3.47 -13.37
C PRO A 114 11.64 4.48 -12.28
N GLN A 115 10.66 5.35 -12.49
CA GLN A 115 10.21 6.31 -11.48
C GLN A 115 9.46 5.63 -10.35
N ILE A 116 8.66 4.61 -10.66
CA ILE A 116 7.98 3.79 -9.65
C ILE A 116 9.02 2.98 -8.86
N LEU A 117 9.99 2.35 -9.52
CA LEU A 117 11.06 1.61 -8.85
C LEU A 117 11.87 2.49 -7.91
N LYS A 118 12.29 3.67 -8.39
CA LYS A 118 13.01 4.65 -7.56
C LYS A 118 12.16 5.09 -6.37
N PHE A 119 10.89 5.41 -6.61
CA PHE A 119 9.96 5.78 -5.53
C PHE A 119 9.85 4.65 -4.50
N LEU A 120 9.63 3.40 -4.91
CA LEU A 120 9.50 2.27 -4.00
C LEU A 120 10.77 2.02 -3.17
N ASP A 121 11.95 2.17 -3.76
CA ASP A 121 13.23 2.06 -3.05
C ASP A 121 13.39 3.18 -1.99
N GLU A 122 13.16 4.43 -2.38
CA GLU A 122 13.23 5.58 -1.47
C GLU A 122 12.17 5.47 -0.35
N TYR A 123 10.96 5.03 -0.70
CA TYR A 123 9.85 4.85 0.21
C TYR A 123 10.11 3.73 1.23
N GLY A 124 10.66 2.62 0.75
CA GLY A 124 11.08 1.51 1.59
C GLY A 124 12.12 1.94 2.62
N LYS A 125 13.18 2.63 2.16
CA LYS A 125 14.28 3.10 3.02
C LYS A 125 13.84 4.14 4.04
N ASN A 126 13.05 5.12 3.62
CA ASN A 126 12.78 6.31 4.44
C ASN A 126 11.51 6.20 5.29
N ARG A 127 10.59 5.28 4.95
CA ARG A 127 9.29 5.18 5.64
C ARG A 127 8.97 3.76 6.09
N SER A 128 8.92 2.80 5.17
CA SER A 128 8.45 1.44 5.50
C SER A 128 9.39 0.70 6.45
N ILE A 129 10.71 0.69 6.19
CA ILE A 129 11.69 0.00 7.05
C ILE A 129 11.69 0.60 8.47
N PRO A 130 11.81 1.93 8.67
CA PRO A 130 11.71 2.52 10.01
C PRO A 130 10.43 2.16 10.75
N LEU A 131 9.28 2.16 10.06
CA LEU A 131 7.99 1.79 10.64
C LEU A 131 7.98 0.33 11.12
N PHE A 132 8.40 -0.61 10.28
CA PHE A 132 8.47 -2.02 10.67
C PHE A 132 9.46 -2.24 11.82
N MET A 133 10.60 -1.54 11.82
CA MET A 133 11.56 -1.62 12.92
C MET A 133 10.94 -1.15 14.25
N LYS A 134 10.19 -0.03 14.26
CA LYS A 134 9.46 0.41 15.46
C LYS A 134 8.50 -0.67 15.99
N LEU A 135 7.74 -1.31 15.11
CA LEU A 135 6.82 -2.39 15.48
C LEU A 135 7.54 -3.63 16.00
N ILE A 136 8.64 -4.03 15.36
CA ILE A 136 9.44 -5.19 15.79
C ILE A 136 10.00 -4.93 17.19
N GLU A 137 10.57 -3.73 17.43
CA GLU A 137 11.07 -3.35 18.74
C GLU A 137 9.96 -3.29 19.78
N GLN A 138 8.77 -2.78 19.43
CA GLN A 138 7.61 -2.82 20.32
C GLN A 138 7.23 -4.27 20.68
N GLY A 139 7.07 -5.14 19.67
CA GLY A 139 6.72 -6.54 19.88
C GLY A 139 7.72 -7.28 20.76
N LYS A 140 9.01 -6.98 20.63
CA LYS A 140 10.06 -7.53 21.50
C LYS A 140 9.96 -7.03 22.94
N ARG A 141 9.76 -5.72 23.15
CA ARG A 141 9.59 -5.14 24.50
C ARG A 141 8.38 -5.75 25.22
N GLU A 142 7.30 -5.98 24.49
CA GLU A 142 6.06 -6.56 25.02
C GLU A 142 6.11 -8.09 25.17
N GLY A 143 7.20 -8.75 24.76
CA GLY A 143 7.30 -10.21 24.76
C GLY A 143 6.41 -10.91 23.73
N SER A 144 5.83 -10.17 22.79
CA SER A 144 5.05 -10.73 21.67
C SER A 144 5.92 -11.27 20.54
N LEU A 145 7.19 -10.87 20.47
CA LEU A 145 8.21 -11.42 19.57
C LEU A 145 9.39 -11.96 20.38
N ASP A 146 10.01 -13.03 19.90
CA ASP A 146 11.21 -13.58 20.54
C ASP A 146 12.37 -12.57 20.49
N LYS A 147 12.81 -12.13 21.67
CA LYS A 147 13.90 -11.17 21.85
C LYS A 147 15.25 -11.68 21.36
N ASN A 148 15.44 -13.00 21.23
CA ASN A 148 16.69 -13.61 20.79
C ASN A 148 16.86 -13.57 19.26
N ILE A 149 15.76 -13.39 18.51
CA ILE A 149 15.81 -13.24 17.06
C ILE A 149 16.17 -11.78 16.75
N SER A 150 17.16 -11.53 15.88
CA SER A 150 17.52 -10.16 15.51
C SER A 150 16.37 -9.46 14.77
N SER A 151 16.24 -8.15 14.93
CA SER A 151 15.17 -7.38 14.26
C SER A 151 15.33 -7.40 12.74
N GLU A 152 16.57 -7.48 12.26
CA GLU A 152 16.88 -7.69 10.85
C GLU A 152 16.37 -9.04 10.34
N SER A 153 16.57 -10.13 11.08
CA SER A 153 16.05 -11.44 10.70
C SER A 153 14.52 -11.47 10.68
N VAL A 154 13.85 -10.81 11.63
CA VAL A 154 12.39 -10.65 11.62
C VAL A 154 11.94 -9.88 10.39
N LEU A 155 12.61 -8.78 10.04
CA LEU A 155 12.28 -7.99 8.85
C LEU A 155 12.47 -8.78 7.54
N ILE A 156 13.57 -9.53 7.43
CA ILE A 156 13.82 -10.41 6.26
C ILE A 156 12.73 -11.48 6.16
N TYR A 157 12.33 -12.08 7.29
CA TYR A 157 11.26 -13.07 7.33
C TYR A 157 9.92 -12.49 6.87
N ILE A 158 9.53 -11.32 7.40
CA ILE A 158 8.32 -10.59 6.97
C ILE A 158 8.35 -10.32 5.47
N ASN A 159 9.49 -9.85 4.94
CA ASN A 159 9.63 -9.57 3.50
C ASN A 159 9.51 -10.84 2.64
N ALA A 160 10.12 -11.95 3.06
CA ALA A 160 10.03 -13.22 2.35
C ALA A 160 8.58 -13.73 2.23
N ILE A 161 7.83 -13.68 3.34
CA ILE A 161 6.41 -14.08 3.36
C ILE A 161 5.57 -13.09 2.53
N SER A 162 5.79 -11.79 2.67
CA SER A 162 5.08 -10.76 1.89
C SER A 162 5.27 -10.96 0.39
N LYS A 163 6.49 -11.27 -0.05
CA LYS A 163 6.80 -11.59 -1.46
C LYS A 163 6.10 -12.87 -1.93
N ALA A 164 6.04 -13.91 -1.08
CA ALA A 164 5.30 -15.12 -1.40
C ALA A 164 3.80 -14.83 -1.59
N LEU A 165 3.22 -14.00 -0.71
CA LEU A 165 1.80 -13.63 -0.75
C LEU A 165 1.38 -12.80 -1.99
N GLN A 166 2.34 -12.14 -2.66
CA GLN A 166 2.12 -11.44 -3.93
C GLN A 166 1.95 -12.41 -5.13
N SER A 167 2.33 -13.67 -4.97
CA SER A 167 2.12 -14.67 -6.03
C SER A 167 0.65 -15.04 -6.15
N ASN A 168 0.25 -15.58 -7.31
CA ASN A 168 -1.10 -16.09 -7.51
C ASN A 168 -1.33 -17.38 -6.72
N LEU A 169 -1.73 -17.25 -5.46
CA LEU A 169 -1.95 -18.34 -4.52
C LEU A 169 -3.44 -18.63 -4.33
N SER A 170 -3.79 -19.89 -4.13
CA SER A 170 -5.14 -20.25 -3.73
C SER A 170 -5.47 -19.68 -2.34
N LYS A 171 -6.77 -19.46 -2.06
CA LYS A 171 -7.22 -18.99 -0.75
C LYS A 171 -6.72 -19.87 0.40
N LYS A 172 -6.67 -21.19 0.18
CA LYS A 172 -6.13 -22.15 1.15
C LYS A 172 -4.65 -21.89 1.42
N VAL A 173 -3.81 -21.85 0.38
CA VAL A 173 -2.36 -21.63 0.55
C VAL A 173 -2.07 -20.28 1.20
N ARG A 174 -2.84 -19.24 0.85
CA ARG A 174 -2.74 -17.92 1.51
C ARG A 174 -3.07 -17.99 3.01
N GLY A 175 -4.07 -18.79 3.39
CA GLY A 175 -4.40 -19.07 4.80
C GLY A 175 -3.27 -19.81 5.51
N ASP A 176 -2.79 -20.91 4.92
CA ASP A 176 -1.70 -21.72 5.47
C ASP A 176 -0.43 -20.87 5.70
N LEU A 177 -0.08 -19.97 4.78
CA LEU A 177 1.06 -19.04 4.95
C LEU A 177 0.86 -18.05 6.11
N GLY A 178 -0.38 -17.64 6.37
CA GLY A 178 -0.70 -16.81 7.52
C GLY A 178 -0.49 -17.55 8.84
N ASP A 179 -0.93 -18.80 8.92
CA ASP A 179 -0.72 -19.63 10.12
C ASP A 179 0.77 -19.90 10.34
N LEU A 180 1.52 -20.21 9.28
CA LEU A 180 2.97 -20.38 9.35
C LEU A 180 3.69 -19.10 9.80
N PHE A 181 3.21 -17.92 9.39
CA PHE A 181 3.79 -16.65 9.80
C PHE A 181 3.64 -16.39 11.30
N PHE A 182 2.49 -16.71 11.88
CA PHE A 182 2.21 -16.45 13.30
C PHE A 182 2.64 -17.58 14.24
N TYR A 183 2.62 -18.82 13.78
CA TYR A 183 2.77 -20.00 14.62
C TYR A 183 3.93 -20.91 14.19
N GLY A 184 4.57 -20.65 13.03
CA GLY A 184 5.62 -21.50 12.49
C GLY A 184 5.14 -22.90 12.13
N LEU A 185 6.09 -23.79 11.82
CA LEU A 185 5.79 -25.18 11.41
C LEU A 185 5.29 -26.08 12.55
N PHE A 186 5.53 -25.69 13.80
CA PHE A 186 5.10 -26.43 14.98
C PHE A 186 3.69 -26.06 15.45
N GLY A 187 3.10 -24.98 14.91
CA GLY A 187 1.76 -24.50 15.28
C GLY A 187 1.72 -23.79 16.64
N SER A 188 0.54 -23.32 17.03
CA SER A 188 0.31 -22.81 18.38
C SER A 188 0.43 -23.98 19.33
N SER A 189 1.49 -24.02 20.14
CA SER A 189 1.53 -24.88 21.32
C SER A 189 0.51 -24.31 22.29
N ASP A 190 -0.53 -25.10 22.62
CA ASP A 190 -1.37 -24.82 23.79
C ASP A 190 -0.51 -24.74 25.07
#